data_AF-A0A7T7BLW8-F1
#
_entry.id   AF-A0A7T7BLW8-F1
#
_cell.length_a   1.000
_cell.length_b   1.000
_cell.length_c   1.000
_cell.angle_alpha   90.00
_cell.angle_beta   90.00
_cell.angle_gamma   90.00
#
_symmetry.space_group_name_H-M   'P 1'
#
loop_
_entity.id
_entity.type
_entity.pdbx_description
1 polymer ?
#
loop_
_entity_poly.entity_id
_entity_poly.type
_entity_poly.pdbx_seq_one_letter_code
_entity_poly.pdbx_strand_id
1 'polypeptide(L)'
;MERRLASRNVSLEWVERSNQDGDSISAHLIQNTYARLKLQYAERLRQNWIEQLESPNQTLEQLSLAACLIELWRSMYGALPATEQEESSKNTLPFPGFVDLACGNGILVCILLMEGYKGLGFDACRRKSWETFPAEIQDCLEERIFIPQPFMDVLELQEIGVKIHTGEFPDKTFIISDHADELTVWTPIMAALSSPSSPLPFFVVPCCSRSLAGSSYRYPPPKEGGPVPKSENGDPAARKVYDAIEQNSQPASGDLRALRAIKIEEKTKTGFLGSMIGSLAAKTMSVAEEIGFDVEKTWLCTPGAINMALIGSRQQVTSEWLKNSYSKDSPTQSDQADTVLKNIIQVVERECFKDGGIQVAANLWVERTKILHQGQGTAHQAN
;
A
#
# COMPACT_ATOMS: atom_id res chain seq x y z
N MET A 1 -22.35 -23.73 -36.50
CA MET A 1 -22.99 -23.93 -35.18
C MET A 1 -22.13 -23.22 -34.15
N GLU A 2 -22.37 -21.91 -33.99
CA GLU A 2 -21.61 -21.02 -33.12
C GLU A 2 -21.78 -21.45 -31.65
N ARG A 3 -20.69 -21.79 -30.97
CA ARG A 3 -20.69 -21.90 -29.52
C ARG A 3 -20.59 -20.49 -28.96
N ARG A 4 -21.74 -19.95 -28.53
CA ARG A 4 -21.82 -18.77 -27.64
C ARG A 4 -20.90 -19.01 -26.44
N LEU A 5 -19.77 -18.31 -26.40
CA LEU A 5 -19.02 -18.07 -25.17
C LEU A 5 -19.93 -17.24 -24.26
N ALA A 6 -20.60 -17.92 -23.32
CA ALA A 6 -21.28 -17.25 -22.24
C ALA A 6 -20.23 -16.51 -21.41
N SER A 7 -20.09 -15.21 -21.67
CA SER A 7 -19.55 -14.23 -20.73
C SER A 7 -20.23 -14.46 -19.39
N ARG A 8 -19.57 -15.18 -18.48
CA ARG A 8 -19.98 -15.22 -17.08
C ARG A 8 -19.77 -13.81 -16.55
N ASN A 9 -20.85 -13.06 -16.43
CA ASN A 9 -20.89 -11.84 -15.63
C ASN A 9 -20.38 -12.21 -14.23
N VAL A 10 -19.12 -11.87 -13.95
CA VAL A 10 -18.60 -11.88 -12.58
C VAL A 10 -19.23 -10.67 -11.90
N SER A 11 -20.32 -10.92 -11.18
CA SER A 11 -20.97 -9.91 -10.36
C SER A 11 -19.99 -9.50 -9.26
N LEU A 12 -19.58 -8.24 -9.28
CA LEU A 12 -18.85 -7.59 -8.20
C LEU A 12 -19.87 -7.13 -7.17
N GLU A 13 -20.38 -8.07 -6.39
CA GLU A 13 -21.16 -7.72 -5.20
C GLU A 13 -20.18 -7.25 -4.12
N TRP A 14 -20.10 -5.93 -3.94
CA TRP A 14 -19.63 -5.35 -2.70
C TRP A 14 -20.59 -5.82 -1.62
N VAL A 15 -20.15 -6.73 -0.75
CA VAL A 15 -20.97 -7.17 0.38
C VAL A 15 -21.06 -5.99 1.36
N GLU A 16 -22.16 -5.24 1.27
CA GLU A 16 -22.62 -4.35 2.32
C GLU A 16 -22.85 -5.19 3.58
N ARG A 17 -21.87 -5.17 4.48
CA ARG A 17 -22.11 -5.43 5.89
C ARG A 17 -21.55 -4.25 6.66
N SER A 18 -22.46 -3.32 6.93
CA SER A 18 -22.33 -2.31 7.96
C SER A 18 -21.87 -2.99 9.25
N ASN A 19 -20.69 -2.62 9.74
CA ASN A 19 -20.44 -2.66 11.17
C ASN A 19 -20.81 -1.30 11.72
N GLN A 20 -21.47 -1.33 12.88
CA GLN A 20 -21.68 -0.17 13.73
C GLN A 20 -20.32 0.31 14.22
N ASP A 21 -19.65 1.12 13.41
CA ASP A 21 -18.61 2.06 13.82
C ASP A 21 -18.60 3.15 12.75
N GLY A 22 -18.73 4.40 13.19
CA GLY A 22 -19.03 5.54 12.34
C GLY A 22 -17.95 5.83 11.31
N ASP A 23 -18.40 6.19 10.11
CA ASP A 23 -17.64 6.83 9.03
C ASP A 23 -16.85 5.93 8.06
N SER A 24 -17.47 4.85 7.57
CA SER A 24 -17.00 4.14 6.37
C SER A 24 -17.50 4.82 5.09
N ILE A 25 -16.63 5.07 4.11
CA ILE A 25 -17.01 5.55 2.77
C ILE A 25 -18.15 4.67 2.23
N SER A 26 -19.24 5.29 1.75
CA SER A 26 -20.42 4.55 1.31
C SER A 26 -20.08 3.60 0.17
N ALA A 27 -20.24 2.29 0.41
CA ALA A 27 -19.98 1.23 -0.56
C ALA A 27 -20.73 1.47 -1.89
N HIS A 28 -21.95 2.02 -1.80
CA HIS A 28 -22.75 2.41 -2.96
C HIS A 28 -22.08 3.50 -3.82
N LEU A 29 -21.43 4.50 -3.21
CA LEU A 29 -20.69 5.53 -3.96
C LEU A 29 -19.50 4.92 -4.70
N ILE A 30 -18.71 4.08 -4.02
CA ILE A 30 -17.58 3.36 -4.63
C ILE A 30 -18.07 2.51 -5.81
N GLN A 31 -19.18 1.80 -5.66
CA GLN A 31 -19.75 0.97 -6.72
C GLN A 31 -20.20 1.79 -7.94
N ASN A 32 -20.82 2.96 -7.72
CA ASN A 32 -21.22 3.86 -8.80
C ASN A 32 -20.01 4.42 -9.55
N THR A 33 -18.99 4.89 -8.82
CA THR A 33 -17.74 5.37 -9.41
C THR A 33 -17.05 4.25 -10.17
N TYR A 34 -16.95 3.05 -9.60
CA TYR A 34 -16.40 1.89 -10.31
C TYR A 34 -17.16 1.56 -11.59
N ALA A 35 -18.50 1.57 -11.57
CA ALA A 35 -19.31 1.32 -12.76
C ALA A 35 -19.02 2.35 -13.86
N ARG A 36 -18.90 3.63 -13.49
CA ARG A 36 -18.51 4.71 -14.42
C ARG A 36 -17.12 4.48 -15.00
N LEU A 37 -16.12 4.26 -14.15
CA LEU A 37 -14.73 4.01 -14.58
C LEU A 37 -14.65 2.79 -15.49
N LYS A 38 -15.39 1.71 -15.17
CA LYS A 38 -15.43 0.50 -15.98
C LYS A 38 -16.01 0.76 -17.38
N LEU A 39 -17.09 1.51 -17.48
CA LEU A 39 -17.68 1.88 -18.78
C LEU A 39 -16.72 2.75 -19.61
N GLN A 40 -15.97 3.64 -18.95
CA GLN A 40 -15.11 4.61 -19.61
C GLN A 40 -13.75 4.03 -20.05
N TYR A 41 -13.12 3.21 -19.22
CA TYR A 41 -11.71 2.83 -19.40
C TYR A 41 -11.48 1.34 -19.68
N ALA A 42 -12.36 0.43 -19.23
CA ALA A 42 -12.04 -0.99 -19.17
C ALA A 42 -11.85 -1.66 -20.54
N GLU A 43 -12.56 -1.22 -21.59
CA GLU A 43 -12.39 -1.80 -22.93
C GLU A 43 -11.05 -1.40 -23.53
N ARG A 44 -10.73 -0.10 -23.54
CA ARG A 44 -9.48 0.43 -24.10
C ARG A 44 -8.25 -0.15 -23.38
N LEU A 45 -8.26 -0.17 -22.05
CA LEU A 45 -7.14 -0.69 -21.26
C LEU A 45 -6.89 -2.18 -21.50
N ARG A 46 -7.96 -2.98 -21.64
CA ARG A 46 -7.82 -4.42 -21.94
C ARG A 46 -7.36 -4.68 -23.37
N GLN A 47 -7.82 -3.90 -24.34
CA GLN A 47 -7.40 -4.03 -25.73
C GLN A 47 -5.92 -3.69 -25.92
N ASN A 48 -5.41 -2.71 -25.17
CA ASN A 48 -4.02 -2.28 -25.21
C ASN A 48 -3.11 -3.04 -24.21
N TRP A 49 -3.58 -4.14 -23.63
CA TRP A 49 -2.83 -4.88 -22.64
C TRP A 49 -1.61 -5.57 -23.25
N ILE A 50 -0.43 -5.31 -22.68
CA ILE A 50 0.84 -5.85 -23.21
C ILE A 50 1.75 -6.51 -22.15
N GLU A 51 1.34 -6.54 -20.88
CA GLU A 51 2.10 -7.26 -19.84
C GLU A 51 1.92 -8.77 -19.99
N GLN A 52 3.04 -9.49 -20.11
CA GLN A 52 3.03 -10.94 -20.34
C GLN A 52 2.84 -11.76 -19.06
N LEU A 53 3.33 -11.24 -17.93
CA LEU A 53 3.32 -11.94 -16.64
C LEU A 53 2.07 -11.64 -15.80
N GLU A 54 1.24 -10.74 -16.28
CA GLU A 54 0.07 -10.22 -15.57
C GLU A 54 -1.21 -10.47 -16.37
N SER A 55 -2.34 -10.61 -15.67
CA SER A 55 -3.62 -10.88 -16.30
C SER A 55 -4.32 -9.60 -16.71
N PRO A 56 -4.93 -9.51 -17.90
CA PRO A 56 -5.77 -8.36 -18.29
C PRO A 56 -6.91 -8.06 -17.30
N ASN A 57 -7.32 -9.04 -16.49
CA ASN A 57 -8.34 -8.84 -15.45
C ASN A 57 -7.87 -7.90 -14.33
N GLN A 58 -6.55 -7.71 -14.15
CA GLN A 58 -6.02 -6.70 -13.23
C GLN A 58 -6.52 -5.30 -13.56
N THR A 59 -6.88 -5.01 -14.82
CA THR A 59 -7.56 -3.77 -15.20
C THR A 59 -8.79 -3.50 -14.33
N LEU A 60 -9.59 -4.53 -14.03
CA LEU A 60 -10.80 -4.38 -13.21
C LEU A 60 -10.47 -4.16 -11.73
N GLU A 61 -9.38 -4.75 -11.24
CA GLU A 61 -8.89 -4.56 -9.87
C GLU A 61 -8.40 -3.11 -9.70
N GLN A 62 -7.61 -2.61 -10.66
CA GLN A 62 -7.09 -1.24 -10.67
C GLN A 62 -8.22 -0.20 -10.80
N LEU A 63 -9.26 -0.46 -11.62
CA LEU A 63 -10.44 0.40 -11.68
C LEU A 63 -11.22 0.42 -10.36
N SER A 64 -11.31 -0.72 -9.67
CA SER A 64 -11.94 -0.81 -8.36
C SER A 64 -11.18 -0.01 -7.31
N LEU A 65 -9.85 -0.11 -7.32
CA LEU A 65 -8.99 0.65 -6.41
C LEU A 65 -9.05 2.16 -6.69
N ALA A 66 -9.02 2.57 -7.96
CA ALA A 66 -9.22 3.96 -8.35
C ALA A 66 -10.55 4.51 -7.83
N ALA A 67 -11.65 3.75 -7.95
CA ALA A 67 -12.94 4.16 -7.39
C ALA A 67 -12.90 4.34 -5.87
N CYS A 68 -12.23 3.44 -5.14
CA CYS A 68 -12.05 3.58 -3.70
C CYS A 68 -11.28 4.85 -3.33
N LEU A 69 -10.17 5.13 -4.02
CA LEU A 69 -9.34 6.31 -3.78
C LEU A 69 -10.07 7.61 -4.11
N ILE A 70 -10.81 7.66 -5.22
CA ILE A 70 -11.62 8.83 -5.61
C ILE A 70 -12.65 9.16 -4.52
N GLU A 71 -13.39 8.16 -4.03
CA GLU A 71 -14.39 8.41 -2.98
C GLU A 71 -13.74 8.71 -1.61
N LEU A 72 -12.58 8.13 -1.32
CA LEU A 72 -11.78 8.49 -0.16
C LEU A 72 -11.35 9.96 -0.21
N TRP A 73 -10.80 10.42 -1.34
CA TRP A 73 -10.35 11.79 -1.51
C TRP A 73 -11.50 12.79 -1.61
N ARG A 74 -12.66 12.38 -2.14
CA ARG A 74 -13.90 13.15 -2.06
C ARG A 74 -14.27 13.41 -0.60
N SER A 75 -14.19 12.39 0.25
CA SER A 75 -14.49 12.50 1.69
C SER A 75 -13.44 13.31 2.46
N MET A 76 -12.15 13.08 2.20
CA MET A 76 -11.05 13.72 2.93
C MET A 76 -10.83 15.19 2.54
N TYR A 77 -10.89 15.47 1.24
CA TYR A 77 -10.45 16.75 0.68
C TYR A 77 -11.56 17.53 -0.03
N GLY A 78 -12.74 16.92 -0.22
CA GLY A 78 -13.73 17.45 -1.17
C GLY A 78 -13.23 17.41 -2.62
N ALA A 79 -12.21 16.59 -2.91
CA ALA A 79 -11.56 16.55 -4.22
C ALA A 79 -12.38 15.71 -5.21
N LEU A 80 -13.09 16.40 -6.10
CA LEU A 80 -13.91 15.77 -7.14
C LEU A 80 -13.12 15.52 -8.41
N PRO A 81 -13.43 14.44 -9.16
CA PRO A 81 -12.91 14.24 -10.51
C PRO A 81 -13.22 15.44 -11.42
N ALA A 82 -12.36 15.73 -12.39
CA ALA A 82 -12.53 16.86 -13.30
C ALA A 82 -13.87 16.83 -14.06
N THR A 83 -14.42 15.64 -14.35
CA THR A 83 -15.73 15.48 -15.01
C THR A 83 -16.91 15.86 -14.12
N GLU A 84 -16.72 15.96 -12.80
CA GLU A 84 -17.75 16.25 -11.80
C GLU A 84 -17.58 17.64 -11.18
N GLN A 85 -16.53 18.40 -11.55
CA GLN A 85 -16.31 19.75 -11.06
C GLN A 85 -17.24 20.74 -11.77
N GLU A 86 -18.11 21.43 -11.02
CA GLU A 86 -18.88 22.56 -11.52
C GLU A 86 -18.01 23.83 -11.54
N GLU A 87 -18.14 24.68 -12.57
CA GLU A 87 -17.34 25.93 -12.73
C GLU A 87 -17.47 26.90 -11.53
N SER A 88 -18.52 26.76 -10.72
CA SER A 88 -18.87 27.57 -9.55
C SER A 88 -18.19 27.12 -8.23
N SER A 89 -17.58 25.94 -8.20
CA SER A 89 -17.05 25.29 -6.98
C SER A 89 -15.63 25.73 -6.59
N LYS A 90 -15.31 27.03 -6.72
CA LYS A 90 -13.96 27.61 -6.54
C LYS A 90 -13.50 27.79 -5.09
N ASN A 91 -14.25 27.31 -4.09
CA ASN A 91 -13.98 27.58 -2.67
C ASN A 91 -13.33 26.40 -1.91
N THR A 92 -13.01 25.29 -2.57
CA THR A 92 -12.27 24.18 -1.96
C THR A 92 -10.76 24.33 -2.20
N LEU A 93 -9.97 23.99 -1.19
CA LEU A 93 -8.52 23.89 -1.35
C LEU A 93 -8.19 22.86 -2.45
N PRO A 94 -7.17 23.10 -3.30
CA PRO A 94 -6.80 22.15 -4.34
C PRO A 94 -6.23 20.88 -3.71
N PHE A 95 -6.59 19.71 -4.25
CA PHE A 95 -6.00 18.43 -3.84
C PHE A 95 -4.47 18.50 -3.89
N PRO A 96 -3.75 18.12 -2.81
CA PRO A 96 -2.29 18.31 -2.72
C PRO A 96 -1.49 17.47 -3.72
N GLY A 97 -2.09 16.38 -4.21
CA GLY A 97 -1.48 15.46 -5.14
C GLY A 97 -1.22 14.10 -4.49
N PHE A 98 -0.90 13.10 -5.32
CA PHE A 98 -0.58 11.75 -4.88
C PHE A 98 0.75 11.26 -5.43
N VAL A 99 1.31 10.26 -4.76
CA VAL A 99 2.38 9.42 -5.28
C VAL A 99 1.99 7.96 -5.16
N ASP A 100 2.17 7.18 -6.23
CA ASP A 100 1.99 5.72 -6.22
C ASP A 100 3.36 5.02 -6.23
N LEU A 101 3.67 4.33 -5.14
CA LEU A 101 4.94 3.64 -4.92
C LEU A 101 4.85 2.20 -5.41
N ALA A 102 5.82 1.78 -6.21
CA ALA A 102 5.81 0.50 -6.93
C ALA A 102 4.54 0.38 -7.80
N CYS A 103 4.29 1.41 -8.62
CA CYS A 103 3.07 1.56 -9.41
C CYS A 103 2.89 0.50 -10.51
N GLY A 104 3.89 -0.37 -10.74
CA GLY A 104 3.82 -1.49 -11.66
C GLY A 104 3.44 -1.06 -13.08
N ASN A 105 2.42 -1.70 -13.63
CA ASN A 105 1.92 -1.39 -14.99
C ASN A 105 1.39 0.04 -15.16
N GLY A 106 1.25 0.82 -14.08
CA GLY A 106 0.91 2.24 -14.12
C GLY A 106 -0.56 2.54 -14.44
N ILE A 107 -1.43 1.52 -14.51
CA ILE A 107 -2.85 1.71 -14.84
C ILE A 107 -3.56 2.56 -13.80
N LEU A 108 -3.28 2.37 -12.50
CA LEU A 108 -3.87 3.18 -11.43
C LEU A 108 -3.57 4.65 -11.62
N VAL A 109 -2.29 4.97 -11.77
CA VAL A 109 -1.78 6.33 -12.00
C VAL A 109 -2.42 6.93 -13.24
N CYS A 110 -2.48 6.19 -14.34
CA CYS A 110 -3.12 6.61 -15.59
C CYS A 110 -4.59 6.99 -15.38
N ILE A 111 -5.38 6.15 -14.69
CA ILE A 111 -6.79 6.43 -14.41
C ILE A 111 -6.93 7.70 -13.55
N LEU A 112 -6.17 7.82 -12.46
CA LEU A 112 -6.27 8.95 -11.54
C LEU A 112 -5.87 10.27 -12.20
N LEU A 113 -4.82 10.27 -13.03
CA LEU A 113 -4.42 11.43 -13.83
C LEU A 113 -5.49 11.80 -14.87
N MET A 114 -6.08 10.81 -15.55
CA MET A 114 -7.18 11.04 -16.51
C MET A 114 -8.45 11.59 -15.84
N GLU A 115 -8.69 11.25 -14.57
CA GLU A 115 -9.77 11.80 -13.75
C GLU A 115 -9.43 13.21 -13.20
N GLY A 116 -8.25 13.74 -13.49
CA GLY A 116 -7.83 15.11 -13.17
C GLY A 116 -7.09 15.29 -11.84
N TYR A 117 -6.72 14.20 -11.16
CA TYR A 117 -5.87 14.27 -9.97
C TYR A 117 -4.42 14.45 -10.38
N LYS A 118 -3.69 15.34 -9.70
CA LYS A 118 -2.24 15.50 -9.92
C LYS A 118 -1.48 14.44 -9.15
N GLY A 119 -0.48 13.81 -9.76
CA GLY A 119 0.36 12.85 -9.06
C GLY A 119 1.46 12.25 -9.93
N LEU A 120 2.20 11.33 -9.34
CA LEU A 120 3.31 10.61 -9.96
C LEU A 120 3.24 9.12 -9.61
N GLY A 121 3.77 8.27 -10.49
CA GLY A 121 4.01 6.86 -10.21
C GLY A 121 5.49 6.53 -10.29
N PHE A 122 6.00 5.79 -9.31
CA PHE A 122 7.37 5.29 -9.30
C PHE A 122 7.39 3.77 -9.31
N ASP A 123 8.22 3.19 -10.16
CA ASP A 123 8.51 1.76 -10.13
C ASP A 123 10.02 1.51 -10.28
N ALA A 124 10.52 0.43 -9.67
CA ALA A 124 11.92 0.05 -9.78
C ALA A 124 12.32 -0.36 -11.21
N CYS A 125 11.34 -0.74 -12.03
CA CYS A 125 11.55 -1.13 -13.42
C CYS A 125 10.55 -0.40 -14.33
N ARG A 126 11.03 0.12 -15.46
CA ARG A 126 10.12 0.65 -16.50
C ARG A 126 9.29 -0.48 -17.09
N ARG A 127 7.96 -0.37 -17.01
CA ARG A 127 7.03 -1.37 -17.56
C ARG A 127 6.64 -1.06 -18.99
N LYS A 128 6.40 -2.10 -19.78
CA LYS A 128 6.03 -1.98 -21.20
C LYS A 128 4.74 -1.18 -21.38
N SER A 129 3.75 -1.42 -20.51
CA SER A 129 2.44 -0.75 -20.55
C SER A 129 2.53 0.77 -20.59
N TRP A 130 3.58 1.36 -20.00
CA TRP A 130 3.75 2.81 -19.96
C TRP A 130 3.81 3.41 -21.37
N GLU A 131 4.40 2.70 -22.34
CA GLU A 131 4.49 3.15 -23.75
C GLU A 131 3.13 3.25 -24.44
N THR A 132 2.09 2.63 -23.88
CA THR A 132 0.72 2.64 -24.44
C THR A 132 -0.11 3.83 -23.94
N PHE A 133 0.36 4.55 -22.93
CA PHE A 133 -0.34 5.68 -22.33
C PHE A 133 -0.09 6.98 -23.10
N PRO A 134 -0.99 7.99 -22.99
CA PRO A 134 -0.73 9.33 -23.52
C PRO A 134 0.59 9.91 -23.02
N ALA A 135 1.24 10.77 -23.81
CA ALA A 135 2.56 11.32 -23.48
C ALA A 135 2.57 12.05 -22.14
N GLU A 136 1.49 12.77 -21.83
CA GLU A 136 1.34 13.50 -20.56
C GLU A 136 1.30 12.57 -19.35
N ILE A 137 0.84 11.34 -19.52
CA ILE A 137 0.83 10.31 -18.47
C ILE A 137 2.21 9.65 -18.36
N GLN A 138 2.88 9.43 -19.49
CA GLN A 138 4.24 8.87 -19.49
C GLN A 138 5.23 9.77 -18.75
N ASP A 139 5.07 11.09 -18.87
CA ASP A 139 5.89 12.08 -18.14
C ASP A 139 5.67 12.04 -16.61
N CYS A 140 4.57 11.42 -16.15
CA CYS A 140 4.26 11.23 -14.72
C CYS A 140 4.62 9.83 -14.20
N LEU A 141 5.23 8.98 -15.02
CA LEU A 141 5.66 7.63 -14.66
C LEU A 141 7.18 7.51 -14.74
N GLU A 142 7.81 7.20 -13.62
CA GLU A 142 9.26 7.28 -13.49
C GLU A 142 9.87 5.96 -13.00
N GLU A 143 10.90 5.52 -13.71
CA GLU A 143 11.74 4.40 -13.26
C GLU A 143 12.72 4.89 -12.19
N ARG A 144 12.44 4.52 -10.94
CA ARG A 144 13.25 4.89 -9.78
C ARG A 144 13.30 3.75 -8.79
N ILE A 145 14.50 3.52 -8.26
CA ILE A 145 14.72 2.61 -7.15
C ILE A 145 14.41 3.35 -5.85
N PHE A 146 13.59 2.73 -5.00
CA PHE A 146 13.37 3.24 -3.65
C PHE A 146 14.42 2.67 -2.68
N ILE A 147 15.13 3.54 -1.95
CA ILE A 147 15.98 3.16 -0.82
C ILE A 147 15.60 4.04 0.36
N PRO A 148 15.04 3.48 1.45
CA PRO A 148 14.65 4.26 2.61
C PRO A 148 15.82 5.09 3.16
N GLN A 149 15.55 6.34 3.57
CA GLN A 149 16.59 7.22 4.13
C GLN A 149 17.44 6.56 5.24
N PRO A 150 16.88 5.81 6.21
CA PRO A 150 17.70 5.13 7.23
C PRO A 150 18.69 4.11 6.68
N PHE A 151 18.41 3.54 5.50
CA PHE A 151 19.35 2.68 4.80
C PHE A 151 20.39 3.50 4.05
N MET A 152 19.99 4.58 3.38
CA MET A 152 20.92 5.49 2.73
C MET A 152 21.97 6.05 3.70
N ASP A 153 21.59 6.36 4.93
CA ASP A 153 22.47 6.93 5.96
C ASP A 153 23.64 5.98 6.34
N VAL A 154 23.47 4.67 6.12
CA VAL A 154 24.47 3.65 6.47
C VAL A 154 25.11 3.00 5.24
N LEU A 155 24.64 3.31 4.04
CA LEU A 155 25.14 2.71 2.80
C LEU A 155 26.25 3.53 2.16
N GLU A 156 27.32 2.86 1.77
CA GLU A 156 28.32 3.39 0.84
C GLU A 156 27.96 2.99 -0.58
N LEU A 157 26.99 3.68 -1.19
CA LEU A 157 26.52 3.33 -2.54
C LEU A 157 27.50 3.74 -3.63
N GLN A 158 27.86 2.77 -4.46
CA GLN A 158 28.39 3.02 -5.80
C GLN A 158 27.21 3.33 -6.75
N GLU A 159 27.48 4.03 -7.84
CA GLU A 159 26.48 4.42 -8.83
C GLU A 159 25.70 3.19 -9.36
N ILE A 160 24.37 3.16 -9.13
CA ILE A 160 23.50 2.01 -9.45
C ILE A 160 22.96 2.10 -10.90
N GLY A 161 23.24 3.18 -11.63
CA GLY A 161 22.79 3.38 -13.02
C GLY A 161 21.30 3.70 -13.17
N VAL A 162 20.55 3.75 -12.06
CA VAL A 162 19.13 4.13 -11.98
C VAL A 162 19.00 5.21 -10.91
N LYS A 163 18.04 6.12 -11.10
CA LYS A 163 17.73 7.16 -10.11
C LYS A 163 17.23 6.53 -8.81
N ILE A 164 17.76 7.00 -7.69
CA ILE A 164 17.32 6.60 -6.35
C ILE A 164 16.37 7.65 -5.80
N HIS A 165 15.33 7.20 -5.10
CA HIS A 165 14.44 8.05 -4.32
C HIS A 165 14.45 7.60 -2.85
N THR A 166 14.49 8.54 -1.93
CA THR A 166 14.64 8.26 -0.48
C THR A 166 13.38 8.50 0.35
N GLY A 167 12.32 9.01 -0.29
CA GLY A 167 11.01 9.20 0.32
C GLY A 167 10.67 10.65 0.62
N GLU A 168 11.44 11.61 0.09
CA GLU A 168 11.13 13.02 0.18
C GLU A 168 10.01 13.38 -0.80
N PHE A 169 8.83 13.72 -0.28
CA PHE A 169 7.68 14.18 -1.05
C PHE A 169 7.22 15.56 -0.57
N PRO A 170 6.56 16.35 -1.44
CA PRO A 170 5.95 17.60 -1.01
C PRO A 170 4.96 17.40 0.14
N ASP A 171 4.85 18.41 1.01
CA ASP A 171 3.91 18.41 2.12
C ASP A 171 2.50 18.00 1.69
N LYS A 172 1.84 17.17 2.51
CA LYS A 172 0.46 16.68 2.31
C LYS A 172 0.25 15.78 1.11
N THR A 173 1.32 15.37 0.40
CA THR A 173 1.22 14.36 -0.67
C THR A 173 0.58 13.08 -0.13
N PHE A 174 -0.42 12.56 -0.84
CA PHE A 174 -1.05 11.30 -0.48
C PHE A 174 -0.26 10.11 -1.05
N ILE A 175 0.22 9.22 -0.20
CA ILE A 175 0.99 8.05 -0.62
C ILE A 175 0.07 6.87 -0.91
N ILE A 176 0.19 6.28 -2.08
CA ILE A 176 -0.43 5.00 -2.45
C ILE A 176 0.69 3.97 -2.49
N SER A 177 0.42 2.80 -1.91
CA SER A 177 1.30 1.64 -1.93
C SER A 177 0.42 0.41 -2.19
N ASP A 178 0.00 0.26 -3.44
CA ASP A 178 -0.77 -0.90 -3.90
C ASP A 178 0.18 -2.02 -4.31
N HIS A 179 0.05 -3.18 -3.67
CA HIS A 179 0.87 -4.34 -3.99
C HIS A 179 2.40 -4.08 -3.96
N ALA A 180 2.86 -3.13 -3.15
CA ALA A 180 4.24 -2.61 -3.20
C ALA A 180 5.33 -3.50 -2.55
N ASP A 181 5.09 -4.81 -2.46
CA ASP A 181 6.03 -5.81 -1.93
C ASP A 181 6.76 -5.38 -0.65
N GLU A 182 8.08 -5.18 -0.74
CA GLU A 182 8.96 -4.81 0.37
C GLU A 182 8.60 -3.46 1.01
N LEU A 183 7.88 -2.58 0.29
CA LEU A 183 7.52 -1.23 0.77
C LEU A 183 6.32 -1.21 1.72
N THR A 184 5.58 -2.32 1.86
CA THR A 184 4.34 -2.37 2.65
C THR A 184 4.55 -1.85 4.09
N VAL A 185 5.54 -2.38 4.81
CA VAL A 185 5.84 -1.96 6.20
C VAL A 185 6.63 -0.64 6.23
N TRP A 186 7.36 -0.32 5.17
CA TRP A 186 8.07 0.94 5.03
C TRP A 186 7.13 2.13 4.83
N THR A 187 5.95 1.94 4.24
CA THR A 187 5.03 3.05 3.89
C THR A 187 4.72 4.00 5.04
N PRO A 188 4.26 3.56 6.22
CA PRO A 188 4.06 4.47 7.35
C PRO A 188 5.36 5.12 7.83
N ILE A 189 6.49 4.41 7.79
CA ILE A 189 7.80 4.95 8.19
C ILE A 189 8.20 6.09 7.26
N MET A 190 8.11 5.88 5.95
CA MET A 190 8.42 6.87 4.92
C MET A 190 7.50 8.08 5.00
N ALA A 191 6.20 7.85 5.19
CA ALA A 191 5.21 8.91 5.32
C ALA A 191 5.53 9.87 6.47
N ALA A 192 6.00 9.33 7.61
CA ALA A 192 6.45 10.13 8.74
C ALA A 192 7.84 10.73 8.54
N LEU A 193 8.79 10.02 7.92
CA LEU A 193 10.12 10.56 7.61
C LEU A 193 10.06 11.77 6.66
N SER A 194 9.17 11.73 5.67
CA SER A 194 9.02 12.82 4.69
C SER A 194 8.56 14.13 5.32
N SER A 195 7.78 14.05 6.41
CA SER A 195 7.28 15.22 7.14
C SER A 195 7.02 14.84 8.60
N PRO A 196 8.04 14.87 9.49
CA PRO A 196 7.89 14.40 10.86
C PRO A 196 6.90 15.23 11.70
N SER A 197 6.78 16.53 11.42
CA SER A 197 5.84 17.43 12.10
C SER A 197 4.39 17.21 11.66
N SER A 198 4.18 16.67 10.46
CA SER A 198 2.85 16.40 9.87
C SER A 198 2.97 15.23 8.90
N PRO A 199 2.97 13.99 9.42
CA PRO A 199 3.19 12.78 8.62
C PRO A 199 2.19 12.67 7.46
N LEU A 200 2.69 12.26 6.30
CA LEU A 200 1.90 12.20 5.08
C LEU A 200 0.76 11.16 5.17
N PRO A 201 -0.44 11.46 4.65
CA PRO A 201 -1.50 10.46 4.58
C PRO A 201 -1.13 9.35 3.59
N PHE A 202 -1.53 8.12 3.89
CA PHE A 202 -1.22 6.98 3.03
C PHE A 202 -2.39 6.00 2.88
N PHE A 203 -2.33 5.21 1.81
CA PHE A 203 -3.19 4.07 1.53
C PHE A 203 -2.33 2.87 1.11
N VAL A 204 -2.36 1.80 1.89
CA VAL A 204 -1.55 0.59 1.66
C VAL A 204 -2.45 -0.61 1.44
N VAL A 205 -2.18 -1.39 0.39
CA VAL A 205 -2.77 -2.73 0.17
C VAL A 205 -1.69 -3.78 0.34
N PRO A 206 -1.62 -4.48 1.50
CA PRO A 206 -0.60 -5.51 1.74
C PRO A 206 -0.75 -6.71 0.80
N CYS A 207 0.35 -7.18 0.21
CA CYS A 207 0.33 -8.29 -0.76
C CYS A 207 1.39 -9.38 -0.55
N CYS A 208 2.61 -9.01 -0.16
CA CYS A 208 3.76 -9.88 -0.07
C CYS A 208 4.46 -9.64 1.26
N SER A 209 4.57 -10.69 2.07
CA SER A 209 5.10 -10.56 3.42
C SER A 209 6.63 -10.56 3.42
N ARG A 210 7.20 -9.37 3.68
CA ARG A 210 8.63 -9.09 3.65
C ARG A 210 9.11 -8.43 4.95
N SER A 211 10.37 -8.67 5.32
CA SER A 211 11.04 -7.89 6.37
C SER A 211 11.41 -6.49 5.86
N LEU A 212 11.86 -5.59 6.74
CA LEU A 212 12.37 -4.28 6.31
C LEU A 212 13.62 -4.40 5.42
N ALA A 213 14.41 -5.48 5.56
CA ALA A 213 15.51 -5.80 4.65
C ALA A 213 15.05 -6.36 3.29
N GLY A 214 13.75 -6.55 3.10
CA GLY A 214 13.16 -7.07 1.87
C GLY A 214 13.16 -8.60 1.73
N SER A 215 13.67 -9.33 2.72
CA SER A 215 13.65 -10.80 2.73
C SER A 215 12.24 -11.34 2.97
N SER A 216 11.91 -12.52 2.41
CA SER A 216 10.63 -13.19 2.70
C SER A 216 10.51 -13.43 4.20
N TYR A 217 9.41 -12.99 4.80
CA TYR A 217 9.23 -13.08 6.24
C TYR A 217 7.77 -13.30 6.59
N ARG A 218 7.46 -14.27 7.46
CA ARG A 218 6.10 -14.48 7.97
C ARG A 218 5.94 -13.80 9.31
N TYR A 219 5.15 -12.73 9.35
CA TYR A 219 4.78 -12.09 10.61
C TYR A 219 3.88 -13.01 11.44
N PRO A 220 4.02 -13.03 12.77
CA PRO A 220 3.14 -13.80 13.63
C PRO A 220 1.72 -13.22 13.59
N PRO A 221 0.68 -14.07 13.69
CA PRO A 221 -0.70 -13.58 13.76
C PRO A 221 -0.90 -12.74 15.03
N PRO A 222 -1.80 -11.75 15.00
CA PRO A 222 -2.17 -10.98 16.18
C PRO A 222 -2.66 -11.91 17.30
N LYS A 223 -2.26 -11.65 18.54
CA LYS A 223 -2.77 -12.41 19.69
C LYS A 223 -4.27 -12.14 19.82
N GLU A 224 -5.10 -13.20 19.77
CA GLU A 224 -6.50 -13.08 20.21
C GLU A 224 -6.50 -12.65 21.68
N GLY A 225 -7.31 -11.64 22.01
CA GLY A 225 -7.36 -10.99 23.33
C GLY A 225 -7.93 -11.86 24.46
N GLY A 226 -7.33 -13.02 24.72
CA GLY A 226 -7.54 -13.79 25.95
C GLY A 226 -6.74 -13.20 27.12
N PRO A 227 -7.23 -13.31 28.36
CA PRO A 227 -6.52 -12.80 29.53
C PRO A 227 -5.15 -13.48 29.65
N VAL A 228 -4.11 -12.66 29.82
CA VAL A 228 -2.77 -13.13 30.20
C VAL A 228 -2.91 -13.96 31.48
N PRO A 229 -2.51 -15.25 31.50
CA PRO A 229 -2.34 -15.94 32.76
C PRO A 229 -1.22 -15.20 33.48
N LYS A 230 -1.55 -14.54 34.60
CA LYS A 230 -0.53 -14.13 35.56
C LYS A 230 0.17 -15.41 36.00
N SER A 231 1.43 -15.58 35.60
CA SER A 231 2.31 -16.54 36.28
C SER A 231 2.37 -16.11 37.74
N GLU A 232 1.97 -16.98 38.66
CA GLU A 232 2.00 -16.73 40.11
C GLU A 232 3.40 -16.70 40.71
N ASN A 233 4.47 -16.83 39.91
CA ASN A 233 5.83 -16.67 40.40
C ASN A 233 6.53 -15.54 39.65
N GLY A 234 6.76 -14.45 40.38
CA GLY A 234 7.43 -13.24 39.92
C GLY A 234 8.92 -13.45 39.68
N ASP A 235 9.25 -14.02 38.53
CA ASP A 235 10.61 -14.00 37.98
C ASP A 235 10.69 -13.02 36.80
N PRO A 236 11.58 -12.00 36.83
CA PRO A 236 11.69 -11.00 35.78
C PRO A 236 12.38 -11.49 34.48
N ALA A 237 12.47 -12.81 34.27
CA ALA A 237 13.22 -13.40 33.16
C ALA A 237 12.37 -13.81 31.92
N ALA A 238 11.04 -13.65 31.94
CA ALA A 238 10.16 -14.14 30.87
C ALA A 238 9.97 -13.18 29.66
N ARG A 239 10.89 -12.23 29.43
CA ARG A 239 10.89 -11.36 28.23
C ARG A 239 11.83 -11.83 27.11
N LYS A 240 12.49 -12.99 27.28
CA LYS A 240 13.26 -13.64 26.23
C LYS A 240 12.58 -14.96 25.90
N VAL A 241 12.57 -15.34 24.62
CA VAL A 241 11.98 -16.55 24.03
C VAL A 241 10.50 -16.42 23.59
N TYR A 242 10.25 -15.71 22.48
CA TYR A 242 9.09 -15.99 21.63
C TYR A 242 9.39 -15.82 20.11
N ASP A 243 10.61 -16.12 19.67
CA ASP A 243 10.98 -16.11 18.23
C ASP A 243 10.90 -17.49 17.57
N ALA A 244 10.45 -18.53 18.29
CA ALA A 244 10.27 -19.87 17.74
C ALA A 244 8.79 -20.14 17.43
N ILE A 245 8.19 -19.34 16.53
CA ILE A 245 6.96 -19.77 15.85
C ILE A 245 7.42 -20.49 14.58
N GLU A 246 6.97 -21.73 14.42
CA GLU A 246 7.26 -22.59 13.28
C GLU A 246 6.97 -21.83 11.97
N GLN A 247 8.02 -21.43 11.24
CA GLN A 247 7.93 -20.58 10.04
C GLN A 247 7.26 -21.30 8.85
N ASN A 248 6.84 -22.55 9.02
CA ASN A 248 6.37 -23.41 7.94
C ASN A 248 5.23 -24.32 8.38
N SER A 249 4.09 -23.72 8.73
CA SER A 249 2.82 -24.43 8.94
C SER A 249 2.15 -24.86 7.62
N GLN A 250 2.92 -25.34 6.65
CA GLN A 250 2.33 -26.12 5.56
C GLN A 250 2.20 -27.57 6.03
N PRO A 251 1.02 -28.21 5.93
CA PRO A 251 0.91 -29.62 6.23
C PRO A 251 1.87 -30.39 5.32
N ALA A 252 2.77 -31.18 5.91
CA ALA A 252 3.73 -32.02 5.17
C ALA A 252 3.03 -33.02 4.22
N SER A 253 1.77 -33.31 4.49
CA SER A 253 0.83 -33.98 3.60
C SER A 253 0.33 -32.97 2.56
N GLY A 254 0.72 -33.13 1.30
CA GLY A 254 0.21 -32.35 0.15
C GLY A 254 -1.28 -32.59 -0.15
N ASP A 255 -2.14 -32.62 0.87
CA ASP A 255 -3.59 -32.77 0.75
C ASP A 255 -4.19 -31.51 0.13
N LEU A 256 -4.44 -31.58 -1.17
CA LEU A 256 -5.08 -30.54 -1.97
C LEU A 256 -6.45 -30.14 -1.42
N ARG A 257 -7.15 -31.01 -0.69
CA ARG A 257 -8.46 -30.68 -0.10
C ARG A 257 -8.30 -29.77 1.11
N ALA A 258 -7.35 -30.07 2.00
CA ALA A 258 -7.04 -29.22 3.15
C ALA A 258 -6.53 -27.84 2.70
N LEU A 259 -5.64 -27.79 1.71
CA LEU A 259 -5.14 -26.53 1.15
C LEU A 259 -6.25 -25.69 0.50
N ARG A 260 -7.22 -26.33 -0.17
CA ARG A 260 -8.40 -25.63 -0.71
C ARG A 260 -9.31 -25.10 0.39
N ALA A 261 -9.51 -25.85 1.48
CA ALA A 261 -10.32 -25.40 2.61
C ALA A 261 -9.72 -24.13 3.26
N ILE A 262 -8.41 -24.13 3.52
CA ILE A 262 -7.68 -22.96 4.03
C ILE A 262 -7.87 -21.77 3.08
N LYS A 263 -7.65 -21.97 1.77
CA LYS A 263 -7.78 -20.89 0.78
C LYS A 263 -9.22 -20.37 0.61
N ILE A 264 -10.22 -21.17 0.94
CA ILE A 264 -11.62 -20.72 0.98
C ILE A 264 -11.88 -19.91 2.25
N GLU A 265 -11.34 -20.34 3.39
CA GLU A 265 -11.47 -19.64 4.67
C GLU A 265 -10.78 -18.27 4.64
N GLU A 266 -9.60 -18.16 4.01
CA GLU A 266 -8.89 -16.88 3.77
C GLU A 266 -9.73 -15.88 2.95
N LYS A 267 -10.74 -16.34 2.20
CA LYS A 267 -11.71 -15.46 1.51
C LYS A 267 -12.82 -14.94 2.43
N THR A 268 -12.75 -15.19 3.72
CA THR A 268 -13.63 -14.59 4.72
C THR A 268 -12.85 -13.52 5.49
N LYS A 269 -13.54 -12.50 6.02
CA LYS A 269 -12.88 -11.45 6.82
C LYS A 269 -12.11 -12.03 8.02
N THR A 270 -12.69 -13.02 8.70
CA THR A 270 -12.05 -13.69 9.85
C THR A 270 -10.83 -14.50 9.43
N GLY A 271 -10.95 -15.33 8.38
CA GLY A 271 -9.82 -16.12 7.90
C GLY A 271 -8.70 -15.26 7.31
N PHE A 272 -9.03 -14.12 6.69
CA PHE A 272 -8.04 -13.16 6.21
C PHE A 272 -7.16 -12.64 7.35
N LEU A 273 -7.73 -12.31 8.51
CA LEU A 273 -6.97 -11.80 9.67
C LEU A 273 -5.93 -12.81 10.19
N GLY A 274 -6.22 -14.11 10.10
CA GLY A 274 -5.29 -15.19 10.46
C GLY A 274 -4.29 -15.57 9.36
N SER A 275 -4.46 -15.03 8.15
CA SER A 275 -3.58 -15.31 7.01
C SER A 275 -2.22 -14.63 7.13
N MET A 276 -1.30 -15.00 6.24
CA MET A 276 -0.01 -14.29 6.09
C MET A 276 -0.22 -12.79 5.82
N ILE A 277 -1.18 -12.45 4.97
CA ILE A 277 -1.48 -11.05 4.59
C ILE A 277 -2.16 -10.31 5.74
N GLY A 278 -3.04 -10.98 6.49
CA GLY A 278 -3.62 -10.42 7.71
C GLY A 278 -2.57 -10.10 8.78
N SER A 279 -1.58 -10.97 8.94
CA SER A 279 -0.45 -10.77 9.86
C SER A 279 0.45 -9.61 9.41
N LEU A 280 0.72 -9.50 8.10
CA LEU A 280 1.44 -8.36 7.51
C LEU A 280 0.67 -7.03 7.70
N ALA A 281 -0.64 -7.03 7.47
CA ALA A 281 -1.49 -5.87 7.68
C ALA A 281 -1.44 -5.43 9.16
N ALA A 282 -1.62 -6.36 10.09
CA ALA A 282 -1.54 -6.07 11.52
C ALA A 282 -0.16 -5.55 11.94
N LYS A 283 0.93 -6.10 11.37
CA LYS A 283 2.27 -5.58 11.61
C LYS A 283 2.41 -4.14 11.11
N THR A 284 1.97 -3.87 9.89
CA THR A 284 2.06 -2.55 9.26
C THR A 284 1.31 -1.51 10.08
N MET A 285 0.12 -1.85 10.57
CA MET A 285 -0.65 -1.00 11.49
C MET A 285 0.08 -0.75 12.81
N SER A 286 0.58 -1.80 13.46
CA SER A 286 1.30 -1.66 14.73
C SER A 286 2.53 -0.76 14.59
N VAL A 287 3.24 -0.84 13.46
CA VAL A 287 4.36 0.06 13.16
C VAL A 287 3.88 1.51 12.98
N ALA A 288 2.80 1.72 12.23
CA ALA A 288 2.24 3.04 12.02
C ALA A 288 1.75 3.68 13.33
N GLU A 289 1.02 2.94 14.16
CA GLU A 289 0.53 3.39 15.47
C GLU A 289 1.67 3.76 16.43
N GLU A 290 2.77 2.99 16.44
CA GLU A 290 3.97 3.29 17.24
C GLU A 290 4.65 4.61 16.82
N ILE A 291 4.55 4.96 15.54
CA ILE A 291 5.11 6.19 14.96
C ILE A 291 4.13 7.37 15.11
N GLY A 292 2.90 7.12 15.57
CA GLY A 292 1.92 8.16 15.91
C GLY A 292 0.81 8.34 14.88
N PHE A 293 0.62 7.40 13.95
CA PHE A 293 -0.53 7.41 13.05
C PHE A 293 -1.79 6.87 13.73
N ASP A 294 -2.92 7.51 13.44
CA ASP A 294 -4.22 6.85 13.49
C ASP A 294 -4.41 6.07 12.17
N VAL A 295 -4.76 4.78 12.28
CA VAL A 295 -4.85 3.88 11.12
C VAL A 295 -6.22 3.21 11.05
N GLU A 296 -6.93 3.50 9.97
CA GLU A 296 -8.20 2.88 9.65
C GLU A 296 -8.01 1.68 8.70
N LYS A 297 -8.94 0.72 8.77
CA LYS A 297 -8.99 -0.43 7.86
C LYS A 297 -10.20 -0.29 6.95
N THR A 298 -10.02 -0.52 5.67
CA THR A 298 -11.14 -0.72 4.74
C THR A 298 -11.02 -2.06 4.01
N TRP A 299 -12.14 -2.69 3.72
CA TRP A 299 -12.18 -3.95 2.99
C TRP A 299 -12.34 -3.65 1.50
N LEU A 300 -11.46 -4.22 0.69
CA LEU A 300 -11.51 -4.14 -0.76
C LEU A 300 -12.05 -5.47 -1.30
N CYS A 301 -13.20 -5.42 -1.96
CA CYS A 301 -13.82 -6.58 -2.61
C CYS A 301 -13.52 -6.53 -4.11
N THR A 302 -12.44 -7.17 -4.53
CA THR A 302 -12.12 -7.35 -5.95
C THR A 302 -12.70 -8.66 -6.49
N PRO A 303 -12.79 -8.87 -7.82
CA PRO A 303 -13.37 -10.09 -8.38
C PRO A 303 -12.59 -11.35 -7.93
N GLY A 304 -13.12 -12.07 -6.94
CA GLY A 304 -12.59 -13.37 -6.51
C GLY A 304 -11.61 -13.34 -5.33
N ALA A 305 -11.34 -12.17 -4.76
CA ALA A 305 -10.50 -11.98 -3.57
C ALA A 305 -11.09 -10.95 -2.60
N ILE A 306 -10.84 -11.16 -1.30
CA ILE A 306 -11.04 -10.14 -0.27
C ILE A 306 -9.66 -9.63 0.12
N ASN A 307 -9.45 -8.33 -0.04
CA ASN A 307 -8.24 -7.65 0.42
C ASN A 307 -8.62 -6.64 1.51
N MET A 308 -7.61 -6.18 2.24
CA MET A 308 -7.73 -5.11 3.22
C MET A 308 -6.77 -4.00 2.83
N ALA A 309 -7.22 -2.76 2.90
CA ALA A 309 -6.36 -1.61 2.83
C ALA A 309 -6.26 -0.91 4.18
N LEU A 310 -5.10 -0.33 4.43
CA LEU A 310 -4.80 0.48 5.62
C LEU A 310 -4.72 1.94 5.20
N ILE A 311 -5.39 2.81 5.95
CA ILE A 311 -5.45 4.25 5.66
C ILE A 311 -4.88 5.01 6.84
N GLY A 312 -3.76 5.70 6.64
CA GLY A 312 -3.12 6.53 7.66
C GLY A 312 -3.60 7.97 7.61
N SER A 313 -3.82 8.57 8.79
CA SER A 313 -4.10 10.00 8.97
C SER A 313 -5.42 10.50 8.34
N ARG A 314 -6.40 9.62 8.03
CA ARG A 314 -7.64 10.05 7.38
C ARG A 314 -8.41 11.08 8.21
N GLN A 315 -8.72 10.79 9.47
CA GLN A 315 -9.50 11.69 10.34
C GLN A 315 -8.78 13.02 10.60
N GLN A 316 -7.47 12.95 10.84
CA GLN A 316 -6.63 14.12 11.05
C GLN A 316 -6.66 15.04 9.83
N VAL A 317 -6.39 14.48 8.65
CA VAL A 317 -6.36 15.25 7.39
C VAL A 317 -7.73 15.83 7.07
N THR A 318 -8.81 15.05 7.18
CA THR A 318 -10.19 15.55 6.99
C THR A 318 -10.48 16.74 7.92
N SER A 319 -10.08 16.64 9.18
CA SER A 319 -10.29 17.69 10.18
C SER A 319 -9.48 18.95 9.89
N GLU A 320 -8.20 18.81 9.50
CA GLU A 320 -7.33 19.92 9.13
C GLU A 320 -7.83 20.62 7.85
N TRP A 321 -8.27 19.83 6.88
CA TRP A 321 -8.77 20.33 5.60
C TRP A 321 -10.08 21.10 5.76
N LEU A 322 -11.03 20.59 6.54
CA LEU A 322 -12.28 21.29 6.84
C LEU A 322 -12.07 22.59 7.61
N LYS A 323 -10.99 22.69 8.40
CA LYS A 323 -10.66 23.88 9.19
C LYS A 323 -9.93 24.96 8.37
N ASN A 324 -9.64 24.75 7.08
CA ASN A 324 -8.87 25.66 6.21
C ASN A 324 -7.59 26.23 6.88
N SER A 325 -7.02 25.49 7.84
CA SER A 325 -6.05 26.04 8.77
C SER A 325 -4.64 25.83 8.20
N TYR A 326 -4.11 26.88 7.57
CA TYR A 326 -2.67 27.05 7.46
C TYR A 326 -2.12 27.39 8.85
N SER A 327 -1.94 26.38 9.70
CA SER A 327 -1.30 26.60 11.00
C SER A 327 0.19 26.86 10.78
N LYS A 328 0.61 28.10 11.07
CA LYS A 328 2.02 28.49 11.19
C LYS A 328 2.69 27.70 12.31
N ASP A 329 3.97 27.39 12.09
CA ASP A 329 4.82 26.62 12.99
C ASP A 329 4.74 27.13 14.44
N SER A 330 4.41 26.20 15.34
CA SER A 330 4.43 26.44 16.79
C SER A 330 5.56 25.63 17.42
N PRO A 331 6.16 26.09 18.54
CA PRO A 331 7.23 25.34 19.21
C PRO A 331 6.82 23.89 19.58
N THR A 332 5.53 23.66 19.81
CA THR A 332 4.91 22.34 20.02
C THR A 332 5.09 21.34 18.87
N GLN A 333 5.26 21.81 17.63
CA GLN A 333 5.48 20.91 16.48
C GLN A 333 6.91 20.38 16.40
N SER A 334 7.90 21.12 16.91
CA SER A 334 9.30 20.67 16.95
C SER A 334 9.47 19.48 17.89
N ASP A 335 8.89 19.55 19.08
CA ASP A 335 8.95 18.46 20.07
C ASP A 335 8.22 17.19 19.57
N GLN A 336 7.13 17.39 18.81
CA GLN A 336 6.40 16.30 18.17
C GLN A 336 7.23 15.64 17.06
N ALA A 337 7.86 16.43 16.19
CA ALA A 337 8.74 15.93 15.14
C ALA A 337 9.90 15.10 15.69
N ASP A 338 10.56 15.59 16.75
CA ASP A 338 11.66 14.86 17.41
C ASP A 338 11.19 13.53 18.02
N THR A 339 9.98 13.52 18.59
CA THR A 339 9.37 12.29 19.13
C THR A 339 9.09 11.27 18.03
N VAL A 340 8.51 11.72 16.91
CA VAL A 340 8.23 10.89 15.74
C VAL A 340 9.52 10.29 15.17
N LEU A 341 10.56 11.12 14.97
CA LEU A 341 11.87 10.66 14.49
C LEU A 341 12.50 9.63 15.43
N LYS A 342 12.43 9.84 16.75
CA LYS A 342 12.92 8.89 17.73
C LYS A 342 12.20 7.55 17.65
N ASN A 343 10.87 7.56 17.52
CA ASN A 343 10.09 6.33 17.38
C ASN A 343 10.43 5.60 16.09
N ILE A 344 10.61 6.32 14.98
CA ILE A 344 11.04 5.75 13.70
C ILE A 344 12.38 5.03 13.85
N ILE A 345 13.38 5.67 14.44
CA ILE A 345 14.70 5.05 14.65
C ILE A 345 14.58 3.76 15.47
N GLN A 346 13.83 3.80 16.57
CA GLN A 346 13.61 2.61 17.41
C GLN A 346 12.93 1.47 16.66
N VAL A 347 11.92 1.77 15.85
CA VAL A 347 11.23 0.79 15.00
C VAL A 347 12.21 0.19 13.99
N VAL A 348 12.93 1.02 13.24
CA VAL A 348 13.85 0.58 12.19
C VAL A 348 14.97 -0.28 12.78
N GLU A 349 15.60 0.15 13.87
CA GLU A 349 16.65 -0.62 14.55
C GLU A 349 16.12 -1.98 15.04
N ARG A 350 14.95 -2.01 15.70
CA ARG A 350 14.32 -3.24 16.19
C ARG A 350 14.00 -4.19 15.04
N GLU A 351 13.36 -3.69 13.99
CA GLU A 351 12.95 -4.52 12.86
C GLU A 351 14.15 -5.01 12.04
N CYS A 352 15.22 -4.24 11.94
CA CYS A 352 16.45 -4.67 11.26
C CYS A 352 17.33 -5.59 12.12
N PHE A 353 17.15 -5.61 13.45
CA PHE A 353 17.93 -6.47 14.35
C PHE A 353 17.84 -7.95 13.96
N LYS A 354 16.65 -8.41 13.52
CA LYS A 354 16.43 -9.79 13.06
C LYS A 354 17.20 -10.15 11.78
N ASP A 355 17.55 -9.14 10.98
CA ASP A 355 18.31 -9.26 9.74
C ASP A 355 19.82 -9.01 9.97
N GLY A 356 20.27 -8.88 11.23
CA GLY A 356 21.67 -8.62 11.59
C GLY A 356 22.02 -7.15 11.85
N GLY A 357 21.01 -6.28 11.99
CA GLY A 357 21.15 -4.85 12.23
C GLY A 357 20.97 -4.01 10.96
N ILE A 358 20.87 -2.68 11.12
CA ILE A 358 20.52 -1.75 10.04
C ILE A 358 21.50 -1.81 8.86
N GLN A 359 22.81 -1.95 9.12
CA GLN A 359 23.83 -2.04 8.08
C GLN A 359 23.64 -3.28 7.19
N VAL A 360 23.38 -4.44 7.82
CA VAL A 360 23.19 -5.70 7.09
C VAL A 360 21.87 -5.66 6.32
N ALA A 361 20.80 -5.17 6.96
CA ALA A 361 19.50 -4.99 6.32
C ALA A 361 19.57 -4.07 5.08
N ALA A 362 20.31 -2.97 5.17
CA ALA A 362 20.51 -2.04 4.06
C ALA A 362 21.30 -2.68 2.91
N ASN A 363 22.36 -3.44 3.20
CA ASN A 363 23.11 -4.16 2.17
C ASN A 363 22.24 -5.21 1.46
N LEU A 364 21.44 -5.97 2.22
CA LEU A 364 20.48 -6.94 1.69
C LEU A 364 19.45 -6.25 0.78
N TRP A 365 18.94 -5.07 1.18
CA TRP A 365 18.02 -4.28 0.37
C TRP A 365 18.64 -3.96 -0.99
N VAL A 366 19.85 -3.39 -1.01
CA VAL A 366 20.55 -2.99 -2.25
C VAL A 366 20.85 -4.18 -3.15
N GLU A 367 21.32 -5.30 -2.59
CA GLU A 367 21.56 -6.53 -3.36
C GLU A 367 20.29 -7.00 -4.06
N ARG A 368 19.15 -6.98 -3.35
CA ARG A 368 17.86 -7.35 -3.92
C ARG A 368 17.42 -6.39 -5.01
N THR A 369 17.55 -5.09 -4.80
CA THR A 369 17.17 -4.11 -5.83
C THR A 369 18.03 -4.24 -7.09
N LYS A 370 19.33 -4.52 -6.95
CA LYS A 370 20.21 -4.82 -8.10
C LYS A 370 19.73 -6.03 -8.89
N ILE A 371 19.28 -7.09 -8.21
CA ILE A 371 18.72 -8.29 -8.85
C ILE A 371 17.43 -7.96 -9.59
N LEU A 372 16.53 -7.16 -9.00
CA LEU A 372 15.27 -6.75 -9.65
C LEU A 372 15.55 -6.01 -10.96
N HIS A 373 16.50 -5.09 -10.93
CA HIS A 373 16.89 -4.31 -12.12
C HIS A 373 17.60 -5.16 -13.19
N GLN A 374 18.54 -6.04 -12.79
CA GLN A 374 19.30 -6.88 -13.73
C GLN A 374 18.48 -8.06 -14.30
N GLY A 375 17.61 -8.66 -13.49
CA GLY A 375 16.86 -9.87 -13.84
C GLY A 375 15.80 -9.69 -14.92
N GLN A 376 15.35 -8.45 -15.18
CA GLN A 376 14.42 -8.15 -16.27
C GLN A 376 15.13 -7.68 -17.55
N GLY A 377 16.37 -7.16 -17.45
CA GLY A 377 17.18 -6.83 -18.63
C GLY A 377 17.55 -8.05 -19.49
N THR A 378 17.70 -9.23 -18.87
CA THR A 378 17.93 -10.50 -19.58
C THR A 378 16.64 -11.08 -20.18
N ALA A 379 15.47 -10.85 -19.58
CA ALA A 379 14.17 -11.18 -20.18
C ALA A 379 13.86 -10.31 -21.41
N HIS A 380 14.44 -9.11 -21.50
CA HIS A 380 14.36 -8.24 -22.68
C HIS A 380 15.31 -8.63 -23.82
N GLN A 381 16.35 -9.43 -23.57
CA GLN A 381 17.26 -9.95 -24.61
C GLN A 381 16.87 -11.36 -25.10
N ALA A 382 15.97 -12.05 -24.40
CA ALA A 382 15.44 -13.34 -24.79
C ALA A 382 14.01 -13.20 -25.36
N ASN A 383 13.87 -12.45 -26.46
CA ASN A 383 12.75 -12.56 -27.39
C ASN A 383 13.18 -12.13 -28.79
#